data_AF-A0A957SCB2-F1
#
_entry.id   AF-A0A957SCB2-F1
#
_cell.length_a   1.000
_cell.length_b   1.000
_cell.length_c   1.000
_cell.angle_alpha   90.00
_cell.angle_beta   90.00
_cell.angle_gamma   90.00
#
_symmetry.space_group_name_H-M   'P 1'
#
loop_
_entity.id
_entity.type
_entity.pdbx_description
1 polymer ?
#
loop_
_entity_poly.entity_id
_entity_poly.type
_entity_poly.pdbx_seq_one_letter_code
_entity_poly.pdbx_strand_id
1 'polypeptide(L)'
;VIKGVPGGTLIMDYIPQDVVISVGEDILTSGLTSEIGGGRFPKGIPIGQVVQIIQSDEEVSQQAIVIPAVDFAKLDLVLVITNYKPGEGLPEILLPNGFGVDTSAADDAASEGVDAAPTATPAEQN
;
A
#
# COMPACT_ATOMS: atom_id res chain seq x y z
N VAL A 1 6.04 3.37 -7.28
CA VAL A 1 7.20 2.42 -7.20
C VAL A 1 8.48 3.23 -7.27
N ILE A 2 9.54 2.87 -6.51
CA ILE A 2 10.82 3.57 -6.55
C ILE A 2 11.80 2.86 -7.50
N LYS A 3 12.51 3.62 -8.34
CA LYS A 3 13.54 3.14 -9.27
C LYS A 3 14.80 3.98 -9.10
N GLY A 4 15.98 3.36 -9.19
CA GLY A 4 17.26 4.07 -9.23
C GLY A 4 17.68 4.37 -10.66
N VAL A 5 18.32 5.52 -10.89
CA VAL A 5 18.93 5.88 -12.18
C VAL A 5 20.45 6.11 -12.04
N PRO A 6 21.23 5.96 -13.12
CA PRO A 6 22.63 6.37 -13.11
C PRO A 6 22.78 7.82 -12.62
N GLY A 7 23.73 8.05 -11.72
CA GLY A 7 23.91 9.36 -11.06
C GLY A 7 23.39 9.43 -9.62
N GLY A 8 22.71 8.38 -9.12
CA GLY A 8 22.35 8.26 -7.70
C GLY A 8 21.01 8.89 -7.31
N THR A 9 20.29 9.48 -8.27
CA THR A 9 18.93 9.98 -8.08
C THR A 9 17.92 8.84 -8.10
N LEU A 10 16.79 9.03 -7.40
CA LEU A 10 15.67 8.10 -7.39
C LEU A 10 14.48 8.71 -8.13
N ILE A 11 13.70 7.85 -8.80
CA ILE A 11 12.43 8.21 -9.43
C ILE A 11 11.33 7.41 -8.75
N MET A 12 10.36 8.13 -8.19
CA MET A 12 9.08 7.57 -7.78
C MET A 12 8.11 7.64 -8.95
N ASP A 13 7.74 6.48 -9.46
CA ASP A 13 6.94 6.30 -10.66
C ASP A 13 5.55 5.73 -10.33
N TYR A 14 4.61 5.88 -11.26
CA TYR A 14 3.21 5.45 -11.13
C TYR A 14 2.44 6.14 -10.00
N ILE A 15 2.68 7.44 -9.78
CA ILE A 15 1.88 8.21 -8.84
C ILE A 15 0.58 8.62 -9.56
N PRO A 16 -0.61 8.32 -9.01
CA PRO A 16 -1.86 8.74 -9.64
C PRO A 16 -1.95 10.27 -9.80
N GLN A 17 -2.58 10.75 -10.87
CA GLN A 17 -2.66 12.18 -11.21
C GLN A 17 -3.47 13.01 -10.19
N ASP A 18 -4.39 12.37 -9.48
CA ASP A 18 -5.26 12.98 -8.47
C ASP A 18 -4.61 13.08 -7.08
N VAL A 19 -3.45 12.46 -6.89
CA VAL A 19 -2.69 12.54 -5.64
C VAL A 19 -1.87 13.81 -5.62
N VAL A 20 -2.05 14.62 -4.57
CA VAL A 20 -1.24 15.81 -4.30
C VAL A 20 0.01 15.40 -3.53
N ILE A 21 1.18 15.67 -4.10
CA ILE A 21 2.49 15.51 -3.47
C ILE A 21 3.20 16.85 -3.41
N SER A 22 4.11 17.02 -2.44
CA SER A 22 4.84 18.27 -2.25
C SER A 22 6.35 18.08 -2.34
N VAL A 23 7.05 19.09 -2.87
CA VAL A 23 8.50 19.17 -2.73
C VAL A 23 8.84 19.30 -1.25
N GLY A 24 9.82 18.52 -0.79
CA GLY A 24 10.18 18.41 0.61
C GLY A 24 9.47 17.27 1.35
N GLU A 25 8.60 16.50 0.70
CA GLU A 25 7.92 15.37 1.33
C GLU A 25 8.85 14.15 1.49
N ASP A 26 8.76 13.49 2.63
CA ASP A 26 9.53 12.28 2.94
C ASP A 26 8.89 11.04 2.31
N ILE A 27 9.72 10.25 1.63
CA ILE A 27 9.32 8.99 1.01
C ILE A 27 9.74 7.82 1.89
N LEU A 28 8.78 6.97 2.24
CA LEU A 28 8.95 5.80 3.10
C LEU A 28 8.57 4.51 2.36
N THR A 29 9.11 3.38 2.81
CA THR A 29 8.63 2.06 2.37
C THR A 29 7.17 1.83 2.78
N SER A 30 6.34 1.39 1.84
CA SER A 30 4.90 1.19 2.06
C SER A 30 4.57 -0.06 2.88
N GLY A 31 5.48 -1.03 2.95
CA GLY A 31 5.24 -2.32 3.59
C GLY A 31 4.67 -3.40 2.65
N LEU A 32 4.57 -3.13 1.35
CA LEU A 32 4.02 -4.08 0.39
C LEU A 32 4.89 -5.34 0.27
N THR A 33 4.23 -6.48 0.23
CA THR A 33 4.84 -7.78 -0.01
C THR A 33 4.45 -8.28 -1.39
N SER A 34 5.40 -8.69 -2.21
CA SER A 34 5.06 -9.44 -3.41
C SER A 34 4.93 -10.92 -3.05
N GLU A 35 3.82 -11.54 -3.41
CA GLU A 35 3.66 -12.99 -3.31
C GLU A 35 4.51 -13.72 -4.37
N ILE A 36 4.87 -13.04 -5.47
CA ILE A 36 5.66 -13.58 -6.56
C ILE A 36 6.98 -12.82 -6.65
N GLY A 37 8.04 -13.40 -6.09
CA GLY A 37 9.44 -13.05 -6.35
C GLY A 37 9.93 -11.66 -5.89
N GLY A 38 9.11 -10.85 -5.23
CA GLY A 38 9.50 -9.54 -4.70
C GLY A 38 9.60 -9.57 -3.18
N GLY A 39 10.70 -9.06 -2.63
CA GLY A 39 10.96 -9.06 -1.19
C GLY A 39 9.83 -8.45 -0.35
N ARG A 40 9.73 -8.90 0.90
CA ARG A 40 8.84 -8.32 1.91
C ARG A 40 9.58 -7.16 2.57
N PHE A 41 9.15 -5.93 2.34
CA PHE A 41 9.76 -4.76 2.94
C PHE A 41 8.99 -4.35 4.20
N PRO A 42 9.66 -4.09 5.34
CA PRO A 42 9.01 -3.43 6.46
C PRO A 42 8.46 -2.06 6.05
N LYS A 43 7.36 -1.64 6.67
CA LYS A 43 6.79 -0.30 6.46
C LYS A 43 7.59 0.75 7.22
N GLY A 44 7.72 1.96 6.65
CA GLY A 44 8.21 3.14 7.38
C GLY A 44 9.74 3.33 7.36
N ILE A 45 10.47 2.62 6.49
CA ILE A 45 11.91 2.84 6.33
C ILE A 45 12.10 4.06 5.41
N PRO A 46 12.88 5.09 5.81
CA PRO A 46 13.17 6.24 4.97
C PRO A 46 13.92 5.88 3.69
N ILE A 47 13.43 6.41 2.56
CA ILE A 47 14.07 6.28 1.25
C ILE A 47 14.76 7.59 0.88
N GLY A 48 14.07 8.72 1.03
CA GLY A 48 14.55 10.02 0.57
C GLY A 48 13.49 11.10 0.61
N GLN A 49 13.78 12.24 -0.02
CA GLN A 49 12.90 13.41 -0.04
C GLN A 49 12.59 13.84 -1.48
N VAL A 50 11.35 14.24 -1.74
CA VAL A 50 10.93 14.76 -3.05
C VAL A 50 11.61 16.10 -3.32
N VAL A 51 12.26 16.22 -4.47
CA VAL A 51 12.90 17.48 -4.92
C VAL A 51 12.27 18.08 -6.17
N GLN A 52 11.56 17.26 -6.95
CA GLN A 52 10.86 17.72 -8.14
C GLN A 52 9.67 16.80 -8.42
N ILE A 53 8.60 17.38 -8.94
CA ILE A 53 7.41 16.66 -9.39
C ILE A 53 7.30 16.88 -10.90
N ILE A 54 7.08 15.79 -11.63
CA ILE A 54 6.91 15.78 -13.08
C ILE A 54 5.49 15.32 -13.34
N GLN A 55 4.67 16.23 -13.85
CA GLN A 55 3.27 16.00 -14.15
C GLN A 55 2.95 16.56 -15.53
N SER A 56 2.17 15.80 -16.30
CA SER A 56 1.64 16.18 -17.61
C SER A 56 0.22 15.64 -17.76
N ASP A 57 -0.65 16.42 -18.39
CA ASP A 57 -2.04 16.03 -18.68
C ASP A 57 -2.13 14.92 -19.74
N GLU A 58 -1.05 14.70 -20.50
CA GLU A 58 -0.97 13.65 -21.52
C GLU A 58 -0.56 12.29 -20.94
N GLU A 59 -0.03 12.26 -19.71
CA GLU A 59 0.46 11.04 -19.06
C GLU A 59 -0.56 10.46 -18.07
N VAL A 60 -0.63 9.13 -18.00
CA VAL A 60 -1.57 8.41 -17.12
C VAL A 60 -1.22 8.51 -15.63
N SER A 61 0.04 8.83 -15.32
CA SER A 61 0.56 8.95 -13.96
C SER A 61 1.62 10.04 -13.91
N GLN A 62 1.76 10.69 -12.76
CA GLN A 62 2.85 11.61 -12.49
C GLN A 62 4.06 10.88 -11.88
N GLN A 63 5.20 11.55 -11.86
CA GLN A 63 6.44 11.07 -11.28
C GLN A 63 7.01 12.08 -10.28
N ALA A 64 7.81 11.59 -9.33
CA ALA A 64 8.58 12.44 -8.44
C ALA A 64 10.07 12.08 -8.49
N ILE A 65 10.92 13.10 -8.58
CA ILE A 65 12.36 12.96 -8.42
C ILE A 65 12.68 13.06 -6.93
N VAL A 66 13.45 12.10 -6.44
CA VAL A 66 13.73 11.91 -5.02
C VAL A 66 15.25 11.84 -4.82
N ILE A 67 15.76 12.62 -3.86
CA ILE A 67 17.14 12.49 -3.40
C ILE A 67 17.17 11.45 -2.26
N PRO A 68 18.07 10.44 -2.31
CA PRO A 68 18.18 9.47 -1.23
C PRO A 68 18.51 10.11 0.11
N ALA A 69 17.94 9.57 1.19
CA ALA A 69 18.26 9.99 2.55
C ALA A 69 19.67 9.55 3.02
N VAL A 70 20.31 8.64 2.28
CA VAL A 70 21.58 8.01 2.65
C VAL A 70 22.64 8.30 1.59
N ASP A 71 23.82 8.73 2.04
CA ASP A 71 25.03 8.80 1.21
C ASP A 71 25.63 7.39 1.06
N PHE A 72 25.29 6.70 -0.02
CA PHE A 72 25.75 5.34 -0.30
C PHE A 72 27.27 5.23 -0.52
N ALA A 73 28.00 6.34 -0.69
CA ALA A 73 29.45 6.32 -0.81
C ALA A 73 30.18 6.21 0.55
N LYS A 74 29.45 6.36 1.67
CA LYS A 74 30.02 6.44 3.03
C LYS A 74 29.32 5.49 4.00
N LEU A 75 29.14 4.24 3.59
CA LEU A 75 28.54 3.20 4.44
C LEU A 75 29.61 2.46 5.25
N ASP A 76 29.51 2.53 6.57
CA ASP A 76 30.36 1.74 7.49
C ASP A 76 29.62 0.51 8.04
N LEU A 77 28.34 0.67 8.38
CA LEU A 77 27.49 -0.37 8.98
C LEU A 77 26.15 -0.44 8.25
N VAL A 78 25.71 -1.67 7.96
CA VAL A 78 24.41 -1.94 7.32
C VAL A 78 23.61 -2.95 8.12
N LEU A 79 22.28 -2.80 8.11
CA LEU A 79 21.33 -3.74 8.69
C LEU A 79 20.62 -4.51 7.57
N VAL A 80 20.71 -5.84 7.61
CA VAL A 80 19.96 -6.71 6.70
C VAL A 80 18.74 -7.25 7.44
N ILE A 81 17.55 -6.85 6.99
CA ILE A 81 16.28 -7.35 7.53
C ILE A 81 15.84 -8.54 6.67
N THR A 82 15.74 -9.71 7.29
CA THR A 82 15.28 -10.96 6.65
C THR A 82 14.01 -11.46 7.31
N ASN A 83 13.28 -12.35 6.63
CA ASN A 83 12.09 -13.02 7.16
C ASN A 83 11.01 -12.08 7.75
N TYR A 84 10.88 -10.86 7.20
CA TYR A 84 9.85 -9.93 7.64
C TYR A 84 8.45 -10.49 7.36
N LYS A 85 7.61 -10.53 8.39
CA LYS A 85 6.20 -10.93 8.32
C LYS A 85 5.31 -9.74 8.70
N PRO A 86 4.61 -9.13 7.72
CA PRO A 86 3.61 -8.11 8.02
C PRO A 86 2.52 -8.70 8.91
N GLY A 87 2.06 -7.94 9.91
CA GLY A 87 0.93 -8.34 10.74
C GLY A 87 1.24 -9.16 11.98
N GLU A 88 2.51 -9.55 12.22
CA GLU A 88 2.92 -9.88 13.60
C GLU A 88 2.97 -8.56 14.37
N GLY A 89 1.85 -8.21 15.02
CA GLY A 89 1.76 -7.04 15.87
C GLY A 89 2.78 -7.09 17.00
N LEU A 90 2.92 -5.98 17.74
CA LEU A 90 3.61 -6.06 19.03
C LEU A 90 3.00 -7.23 19.81
N PRO A 91 3.82 -8.14 20.39
CA PRO A 91 3.28 -9.26 21.16
C PRO A 91 2.27 -8.71 22.16
N GLU A 92 1.09 -9.33 22.26
CA GLU A 92 -0.04 -8.83 23.08
C GLU A 92 0.38 -8.49 24.52
N ILE A 93 1.44 -9.11 25.03
CA ILE A 93 2.04 -8.81 26.33
C ILE A 93 2.52 -7.33 26.48
N LEU A 94 2.77 -6.65 25.37
CA LEU A 94 3.18 -5.24 25.30
C LEU A 94 2.00 -4.31 25.06
N LEU A 95 0.82 -4.84 24.72
CA LEU A 95 -0.40 -4.05 24.70
C LEU A 95 -0.88 -3.91 26.16
N PRO A 96 -1.18 -2.70 26.65
CA PRO A 96 -1.80 -2.56 27.96
C PRO A 96 -3.13 -3.32 27.93
N ASN A 97 -3.28 -4.30 28.82
CA ASN A 97 -4.47 -5.13 28.96
C ASN A 97 -5.73 -4.23 29.04
N GLY A 98 -6.56 -4.20 27.99
CA GLY A 98 -7.88 -3.58 28.07
C GLY A 98 -8.40 -2.81 26.85
N PHE A 99 -7.64 -2.61 25.78
CA PHE A 99 -8.21 -2.04 24.54
C PHE A 99 -8.84 -3.16 23.70
N GLY A 100 -10.07 -3.54 24.04
CA GLY A 100 -10.89 -4.43 23.23
C GLY A 100 -11.22 -3.79 21.89
N VAL A 101 -10.68 -4.34 20.80
CA VAL A 101 -11.17 -4.04 19.45
C VAL A 101 -12.30 -5.02 19.20
N ASP A 102 -13.54 -4.55 19.33
CA ASP A 102 -14.72 -5.31 18.89
C ASP A 102 -14.69 -5.43 17.37
N THR A 103 -14.35 -6.61 16.86
CA THR A 103 -14.33 -6.94 15.43
C THR A 103 -15.63 -7.60 14.95
N SER A 104 -16.73 -7.53 15.71
CA SER A 104 -17.99 -8.21 15.33
C SER A 104 -18.90 -7.43 14.37
N ALA A 105 -18.56 -6.19 13.99
CA ALA A 105 -19.44 -5.33 13.20
C ALA A 105 -19.26 -5.39 11.66
N ALA A 106 -18.51 -6.35 11.11
CA ALA A 106 -18.23 -6.42 9.67
C ALA A 106 -19.07 -7.45 8.87
N ASP A 107 -19.98 -8.20 9.51
CA ASP A 107 -20.72 -9.30 8.86
C ASP A 107 -22.18 -8.98 8.45
N ASP A 108 -22.64 -7.72 8.58
CA ASP A 108 -24.07 -7.36 8.44
C ASP A 108 -24.47 -6.63 7.13
N ALA A 109 -23.69 -6.75 6.04
CA ALA A 109 -23.97 -6.08 4.76
C ALA A 109 -24.30 -7.01 3.57
N ALA A 110 -24.79 -8.23 3.83
CA ALA A 110 -25.26 -9.14 2.79
C ALA A 110 -26.69 -9.65 3.08
N SER A 111 -27.68 -8.77 3.03
CA SER A 111 -29.08 -9.20 2.90
C SER A 111 -29.94 -8.16 2.18
N GLU A 112 -29.95 -8.17 0.84
CA GLU A 112 -31.13 -7.79 0.06
C GLU A 112 -31.27 -8.70 -1.16
N GLY A 113 -32.42 -9.37 -1.27
CA GLY A 113 -32.73 -10.28 -2.37
C GLY A 113 -33.97 -11.13 -2.09
N VAL A 114 -35.14 -10.49 -2.11
CA VAL A 114 -36.47 -11.02 -1.84
C VAL A 114 -36.86 -12.14 -2.81
N ASP A 115 -37.10 -13.35 -2.28
CA ASP A 115 -37.73 -14.46 -3.01
C ASP A 115 -39.23 -14.16 -3.18
N ALA A 116 -39.61 -13.72 -4.37
CA ALA A 116 -41.00 -13.55 -4.79
C ALA A 116 -41.36 -14.68 -5.76
N ALA A 117 -42.03 -15.70 -5.24
CA ALA A 117 -42.71 -16.71 -6.05
C ALA A 117 -43.82 -16.08 -6.93
N PRO A 118 -44.00 -16.55 -8.16
CA PRO A 118 -45.31 -16.54 -8.79
C PRO A 118 -45.84 -17.97 -9.00
N THR A 119 -46.97 -18.23 -8.34
CA THR A 119 -47.94 -19.28 -8.67
C THR A 119 -48.41 -19.12 -10.13
N ALA A 120 -48.32 -20.19 -10.92
CA ALA A 120 -49.03 -20.29 -12.20
C ALA A 120 -49.73 -21.65 -12.31
N THR A 121 -51.05 -21.56 -12.48
CA THR A 121 -52.06 -22.59 -12.71
C THR A 121 -51.77 -23.45 -13.95
N PRO A 122 -52.03 -24.78 -13.95
CA PRO A 122 -51.91 -25.61 -15.15
C PRO A 122 -53.05 -25.34 -16.15
N ALA A 123 -52.70 -25.23 -17.43
CA ALA A 123 -53.63 -25.04 -18.54
C ALA A 123 -54.51 -26.28 -18.81
N GLU A 124 -55.80 -26.03 -18.97
CA GLU A 124 -56.84 -26.95 -19.46
C GLU A 124 -56.59 -27.24 -20.96
N GLN A 125 -56.42 -28.52 -21.30
CA GLN A 125 -56.37 -29.01 -22.68
C GLN A 125 -57.80 -29.30 -23.15
N ASN A 126 -58.16 -28.76 -24.32
CA ASN A 126 -59.28 -29.20 -25.15
C ASN A 126 -58.73 -30.04 -26.30
#